data_AF-A0A250XA51-F1
#
_entry.id   AF-A0A250XA51-F1
#
_cell.length_a   1.000
_cell.length_b   1.000
_cell.length_c   1.000
_cell.angle_alpha   90.00
_cell.angle_beta   90.00
_cell.angle_gamma   90.00
#
_symmetry.space_group_name_H-M   'P 1'
#
loop_
_entity.id
_entity.type
_entity.pdbx_description
1 polymer ?
#
loop_
_entity_poly.entity_id
_entity_poly.type
_entity_poly.pdbx_seq_one_letter_code
_entity_poly.pdbx_strand_id
1 'polypeptide(L)'
;MDLNCGYTSSVTKQGMGTALLRDPHFLAKLVYGIASQSEIPVTVKIEREMKTDVNNIVKLLTAAGAATVTVHGHTVEQRHSKPADWNYIQGLASSPDGLPLIGNGDVLTFYEAKRHLKESGCLAVMVGRGALIRPWLFKEFNEERELHLTAIERVSMYRRLYSLMKEHFGEGIKQKKKAWYYAPWHHLFFHKYRELPESLCLQQSLVRPLIMERSETLDQLVGEVSTADQAPLESLLRCSNEFAHDAIASVLWDSNSDAEAVLKLEALQKERGEEWAQSGKQAKERRKR
;
A
#
# COMPACT_ATOMS: atom_id res chain seq x y z
N MET A 1 -8.84 -14.53 -12.87
CA MET A 1 -8.59 -13.24 -13.55
C MET A 1 -9.33 -12.14 -12.79
N ASP A 2 -8.79 -10.92 -12.71
CA ASP A 2 -9.47 -9.78 -12.07
C ASP A 2 -9.79 -8.68 -13.09
N LEU A 3 -11.00 -8.13 -13.04
CA LEU A 3 -11.42 -6.98 -13.84
C LEU A 3 -11.30 -5.70 -13.01
N ASN A 4 -10.44 -4.80 -13.46
CA ASN A 4 -10.25 -3.50 -12.82
C ASN A 4 -11.38 -2.52 -13.21
N CYS A 5 -12.24 -2.24 -12.25
CA CYS A 5 -13.27 -1.20 -12.28
C CYS A 5 -12.98 -0.08 -11.27
N GLY A 6 -11.71 0.15 -10.95
CA GLY A 6 -11.22 1.26 -10.13
C GLY A 6 -10.79 2.47 -10.96
N TYR A 7 -10.38 3.55 -10.29
CA TYR A 7 -10.02 4.78 -10.99
C TYR A 7 -8.57 4.76 -11.48
N THR A 8 -8.38 5.11 -12.75
CA THR A 8 -7.06 5.46 -13.30
C THR A 8 -7.28 6.47 -14.43
N SER A 9 -6.75 7.68 -14.29
CA SER A 9 -7.12 8.82 -15.14
C SER A 9 -6.95 8.59 -16.64
N SER A 10 -5.93 7.83 -17.08
CA SER A 10 -5.71 7.48 -18.49
C SER A 10 -6.72 6.44 -19.01
N VAL A 11 -6.97 5.40 -18.21
CA VAL A 11 -7.84 4.27 -18.54
C VAL A 11 -9.32 4.68 -18.49
N THR A 12 -9.71 5.50 -17.51
CA THR A 12 -11.08 5.99 -17.37
C THR A 12 -11.53 6.88 -18.54
N LYS A 13 -10.61 7.65 -19.13
CA LYS A 13 -10.91 8.45 -20.34
C LYS A 13 -11.21 7.58 -21.57
N GLN A 14 -10.77 6.32 -21.58
CA GLN A 14 -11.00 5.36 -22.65
C GLN A 14 -12.26 4.50 -22.40
N GLY A 15 -13.07 4.82 -21.39
CA GLY A 15 -14.29 4.07 -21.06
C GLY A 15 -14.06 2.82 -20.20
N MET A 16 -12.86 2.66 -19.63
CA MET A 16 -12.50 1.53 -18.75
C MET A 16 -12.40 1.95 -17.27
N GLY A 17 -12.12 1.02 -16.35
CA GLY A 17 -12.04 1.32 -14.92
C GLY A 17 -13.39 1.77 -14.34
N THR A 18 -13.40 2.78 -13.48
CA THR A 18 -14.64 3.36 -12.90
C THR A 18 -15.69 3.75 -13.94
N ALA A 19 -15.30 4.07 -15.20
CA ALA A 19 -16.29 4.39 -16.23
C ALA A 19 -17.27 3.23 -16.50
N LEU A 20 -16.83 1.98 -16.30
CA LEU A 20 -17.68 0.79 -16.43
C LEU A 20 -18.80 0.75 -15.38
N LEU A 21 -18.63 1.41 -14.23
CA LEU A 21 -19.64 1.46 -13.17
C LEU A 21 -20.85 2.35 -13.52
N ARG A 22 -20.73 3.17 -14.59
CA ARG A 22 -21.81 4.06 -15.05
C ARG A 22 -22.89 3.32 -15.84
N ASP A 23 -22.56 2.15 -16.40
CA ASP A 23 -23.51 1.21 -17.00
C ASP A 23 -23.34 -0.18 -16.37
N PRO A 24 -23.99 -0.43 -15.21
CA PRO A 24 -23.93 -1.71 -14.52
C PRO A 24 -24.38 -2.90 -15.37
N HIS A 25 -25.31 -2.71 -16.30
CA HIS A 25 -25.80 -3.78 -17.17
C HIS A 25 -24.77 -4.14 -18.24
N PHE A 26 -24.09 -3.16 -18.81
CA PHE A 26 -22.96 -3.41 -19.70
C PHE A 26 -21.82 -4.13 -18.97
N LEU A 27 -21.46 -3.68 -17.77
CA LEU A 27 -20.43 -4.34 -16.96
C LEU A 27 -20.81 -5.80 -16.65
N ALA A 28 -22.07 -6.08 -16.30
CA ALA A 28 -22.54 -7.44 -16.06
C ALA A 28 -22.46 -8.32 -17.31
N LYS A 29 -22.84 -7.79 -18.49
CA LYS A 29 -22.69 -8.51 -19.76
C LYS A 29 -21.22 -8.85 -20.06
N LEU A 30 -20.31 -7.92 -19.81
CA LEU A 30 -18.87 -8.13 -19.98
C LEU A 30 -18.37 -9.25 -19.05
N VAL A 31 -18.71 -9.19 -17.76
CA VAL A 31 -18.31 -10.20 -16.78
C VAL A 31 -18.89 -11.58 -17.12
N TYR A 32 -20.15 -11.65 -17.55
CA TYR A 32 -20.77 -12.90 -18.00
C TYR A 32 -20.04 -13.50 -19.20
N GLY A 33 -19.72 -12.69 -20.22
CA GLY A 33 -18.99 -13.15 -21.40
C GLY A 33 -17.62 -13.74 -21.05
N ILE A 34 -16.93 -13.14 -20.08
CA ILE A 34 -15.65 -13.63 -19.58
C ILE A 34 -15.84 -14.91 -18.75
N ALA A 35 -16.70 -14.85 -17.72
CA ALA A 35 -16.86 -15.92 -16.75
C ALA A 35 -17.38 -17.21 -17.38
N SER A 36 -18.30 -17.12 -18.35
CA SER A 36 -18.87 -18.27 -19.04
C SER A 36 -17.87 -19.07 -19.90
N GLN A 37 -16.70 -18.49 -20.21
CA GLN A 37 -15.65 -19.11 -21.01
C GLN A 37 -14.33 -19.31 -20.24
N SER A 38 -14.28 -18.91 -18.96
CA SER A 38 -13.06 -18.93 -18.16
C SER A 38 -13.01 -20.18 -17.30
N GLU A 39 -11.91 -20.93 -17.39
CA GLU A 39 -11.62 -22.07 -16.50
C GLU A 39 -11.16 -21.64 -15.10
N ILE A 40 -10.81 -20.36 -14.93
CA ILE A 40 -10.40 -19.77 -13.64
C ILE A 40 -11.43 -18.75 -13.13
N PRO A 41 -11.56 -18.55 -11.81
CA PRO A 41 -12.48 -17.57 -11.24
C PRO A 41 -12.27 -16.16 -11.78
N VAL A 42 -13.37 -15.47 -12.08
CA VAL A 42 -13.37 -14.05 -12.49
C VAL A 42 -13.77 -13.18 -11.29
N THR A 43 -12.92 -12.25 -10.91
CA THR A 43 -13.16 -11.30 -9.81
C THR A 43 -13.27 -9.88 -10.36
N VAL A 44 -13.88 -8.97 -9.61
CA VAL A 44 -14.00 -7.56 -9.99
C VAL A 44 -13.55 -6.67 -8.84
N LYS A 45 -12.65 -5.72 -9.10
CA LYS A 45 -12.29 -4.69 -8.12
C LYS A 45 -12.96 -3.38 -8.48
N ILE A 46 -13.76 -2.83 -7.57
CA ILE A 46 -14.50 -1.58 -7.78
C ILE A 46 -13.97 -0.45 -6.88
N GLU A 47 -13.97 0.76 -7.43
CA GLU A 47 -13.81 2.02 -6.70
C GLU A 47 -14.95 2.95 -7.13
N ARG A 48 -15.81 3.32 -6.18
CA ARG A 48 -17.09 3.96 -6.47
C ARG A 48 -16.96 5.46 -6.69
N GLU A 49 -17.82 6.03 -7.53
CA GLU A 49 -18.17 7.45 -7.46
C GLU A 49 -19.24 7.63 -6.36
N MET A 50 -19.41 8.84 -5.84
CA MET A 50 -20.30 9.11 -4.69
C MET A 50 -21.76 8.67 -4.92
N LYS A 51 -22.23 8.71 -6.17
CA LYS A 51 -23.62 8.37 -6.55
C LYS A 51 -23.78 6.93 -7.08
N THR A 52 -22.72 6.14 -7.09
CA THR A 52 -22.77 4.77 -7.62
C THR A 52 -23.59 3.85 -6.70
N ASP A 53 -24.61 3.19 -7.26
CA ASP A 53 -25.34 2.13 -6.56
C ASP A 53 -24.56 0.80 -6.60
N VAL A 54 -23.65 0.65 -5.65
CA VAL A 54 -22.78 -0.53 -5.55
C VAL A 54 -23.57 -1.79 -5.19
N ASN A 55 -24.67 -1.69 -4.44
CA ASN A 55 -25.50 -2.87 -4.11
C ASN A 55 -26.07 -3.48 -5.38
N ASN A 56 -26.66 -2.67 -6.26
CA ASN A 56 -27.16 -3.14 -7.55
C ASN A 56 -26.04 -3.71 -8.42
N ILE A 57 -24.86 -3.07 -8.44
CA ILE A 57 -23.70 -3.58 -9.19
C ILE A 57 -23.27 -4.96 -8.68
N VAL A 58 -23.10 -5.14 -7.37
CA VAL A 58 -22.70 -6.43 -6.78
C VAL A 58 -23.73 -7.51 -7.10
N LYS A 59 -25.04 -7.20 -7.03
CA LYS A 59 -26.12 -8.12 -7.39
C LYS A 59 -26.03 -8.56 -8.86
N LEU A 60 -25.83 -7.60 -9.77
CA LEU A 60 -25.68 -7.89 -11.20
C LEU A 60 -24.42 -8.69 -11.50
N LEU A 61 -23.29 -8.38 -10.84
CA LEU A 61 -22.04 -9.11 -10.98
C LEU A 61 -22.14 -10.54 -10.45
N THR A 62 -22.88 -10.74 -9.35
CA THR A 62 -23.18 -12.06 -8.81
C THR A 62 -23.96 -12.90 -9.82
N ALA A 63 -25.03 -12.33 -10.41
CA ALA A 63 -25.80 -13.01 -11.46
C ALA A 63 -24.99 -13.26 -12.74
N ALA A 64 -24.00 -12.41 -13.03
CA ALA A 64 -23.09 -12.56 -14.17
C ALA A 64 -22.00 -13.63 -13.96
N GLY A 65 -21.89 -14.23 -12.77
CA GLY A 65 -20.90 -15.27 -12.48
C GLY A 65 -19.55 -14.76 -11.97
N ALA A 66 -19.49 -13.53 -11.43
CA ALA A 66 -18.31 -13.10 -10.68
C ALA A 66 -18.12 -13.98 -9.44
N ALA A 67 -16.89 -14.40 -9.17
CA ALA A 67 -16.54 -15.22 -8.02
C ALA A 67 -16.45 -14.39 -6.73
N THR A 68 -15.94 -13.16 -6.82
CA THR A 68 -15.93 -12.21 -5.71
C THR A 68 -15.75 -10.77 -6.21
N VAL A 69 -16.11 -9.79 -5.39
CA VAL A 69 -15.97 -8.37 -5.66
C VAL A 69 -15.15 -7.73 -4.55
N THR A 70 -14.06 -7.07 -4.93
CA THR A 70 -13.29 -6.23 -4.01
C THR A 70 -13.84 -4.81 -4.03
N VAL A 71 -14.24 -4.28 -2.88
CA VAL A 71 -14.78 -2.92 -2.74
C VAL A 71 -13.77 -2.02 -2.05
N HIS A 72 -13.37 -0.95 -2.74
CA HIS A 72 -12.56 0.11 -2.14
C HIS A 72 -13.45 1.06 -1.30
N GLY A 73 -13.04 1.36 -0.07
CA GLY A 73 -13.78 2.19 0.88
C GLY A 73 -13.74 3.69 0.59
N HIS A 74 -12.71 4.18 -0.11
CA HIS A 74 -12.69 5.53 -0.72
C HIS A 74 -13.59 5.62 -1.95
N THR A 75 -14.09 6.83 -2.20
CA THR A 75 -14.63 7.19 -3.51
C THR A 75 -13.57 7.85 -4.39
N VAL A 76 -13.77 7.82 -5.70
CA VAL A 76 -12.87 8.43 -6.68
C VAL A 76 -12.65 9.93 -6.41
N GLU A 77 -13.70 10.64 -5.99
CA GLU A 77 -13.66 12.07 -5.67
C GLU A 77 -12.86 12.35 -4.42
N GLN A 78 -12.90 11.45 -3.43
CA GLN A 78 -12.13 11.57 -2.21
C GLN A 78 -10.65 11.32 -2.46
N ARG A 79 -10.30 10.47 -3.45
CA ARG A 79 -8.95 9.92 -3.60
C ARG A 79 -8.47 9.37 -2.24
N HIS A 80 -7.51 10.02 -1.60
CA HIS A 80 -7.01 9.68 -0.27
C HIS A 80 -7.12 10.86 0.72
N SER A 81 -8.03 11.79 0.48
CA SER A 81 -8.28 12.97 1.34
C SER A 81 -9.16 12.66 2.54
N LYS A 82 -9.84 11.50 2.55
CA LYS A 82 -10.68 11.03 3.64
C LYS A 82 -10.40 9.57 3.95
N PRO A 83 -10.64 9.11 5.19
CA PRO A 83 -10.51 7.70 5.56
C PRO A 83 -11.40 6.78 4.73
N ALA A 84 -10.97 5.53 4.55
CA ALA A 84 -11.78 4.50 3.91
C ALA A 84 -13.03 4.21 4.75
N ASP A 85 -14.20 4.25 4.10
CA ASP A 85 -15.48 4.02 4.76
C ASP A 85 -15.77 2.52 4.91
N TRP A 86 -15.31 1.95 6.02
CA TRP A 86 -15.52 0.55 6.34
C TRP A 86 -16.94 0.23 6.83
N ASN A 87 -17.67 1.23 7.33
CA ASN A 87 -19.10 1.06 7.67
C ASN A 87 -19.92 0.88 6.39
N TYR A 88 -19.59 1.62 5.33
CA TYR A 88 -20.17 1.40 4.01
C TYR A 88 -19.88 0.00 3.48
N ILE A 89 -18.62 -0.46 3.58
CA ILE A 89 -18.24 -1.83 3.16
C ILE A 89 -19.03 -2.87 3.96
N GLN A 90 -19.16 -2.70 5.29
CA GLN A 90 -19.96 -3.58 6.14
C GLN A 90 -21.43 -3.65 5.69
N GLY A 91 -22.03 -2.49 5.37
CA GLY A 91 -23.39 -2.42 4.86
C GLY A 91 -23.58 -3.20 3.56
N LEU A 92 -22.59 -3.15 2.66
CA LEU A 92 -22.61 -3.95 1.42
C LEU A 92 -22.41 -5.45 1.69
N ALA A 93 -21.46 -5.80 2.55
CA ALA A 93 -21.13 -7.20 2.87
C ALA A 93 -22.26 -7.91 3.62
N SER A 94 -23.10 -7.16 4.33
CA SER A 94 -24.28 -7.67 5.03
C SER A 94 -25.51 -7.84 4.11
N SER A 95 -25.41 -7.47 2.83
CA SER A 95 -26.51 -7.58 1.88
C SER A 95 -26.82 -9.06 1.55
N PRO A 96 -28.08 -9.51 1.64
CA PRO A 96 -28.43 -10.92 1.39
C PRO A 96 -28.34 -11.33 -0.09
N ASP A 97 -28.38 -10.35 -1.00
CA ASP A 97 -28.45 -10.56 -2.45
C ASP A 97 -27.06 -10.59 -3.13
N GLY A 98 -25.98 -10.56 -2.34
CA GLY A 98 -24.60 -10.45 -2.83
C GLY A 98 -23.74 -11.68 -2.59
N LEU A 99 -22.70 -11.82 -3.41
CA LEU A 99 -21.58 -12.72 -3.15
C LEU A 99 -20.69 -12.20 -2.00
N PRO A 100 -19.84 -13.05 -1.37
CA PRO A 100 -18.91 -12.60 -0.34
C PRO A 100 -17.89 -11.58 -0.86
N LEU A 101 -17.77 -10.44 -0.17
CA LEU A 101 -16.93 -9.31 -0.60
C LEU A 101 -15.52 -9.34 -0.03
N ILE A 102 -14.59 -8.69 -0.72
CA ILE A 102 -13.26 -8.36 -0.20
C ILE A 102 -13.22 -6.86 0.12
N GLY A 103 -12.95 -6.51 1.37
CA GLY A 103 -12.83 -5.11 1.80
C GLY A 103 -11.45 -4.53 1.47
N ASN A 104 -11.37 -3.28 1.03
CA ASN A 104 -10.11 -2.62 0.70
C ASN A 104 -10.10 -1.14 1.12
N GLY A 105 -9.01 -0.68 1.71
CA GLY A 105 -8.80 0.74 2.02
C GLY A 105 -8.16 0.94 3.38
N ASP A 106 -7.07 1.73 3.41
CA ASP A 106 -6.36 2.17 4.62
C ASP A 106 -5.96 1.08 5.64
N VAL A 107 -5.85 -0.18 5.21
CA VAL A 107 -5.28 -1.28 6.02
C VAL A 107 -3.76 -1.18 5.99
N LEU A 108 -3.15 -0.78 7.11
CA LEU A 108 -1.69 -0.58 7.21
C LEU A 108 -0.98 -1.61 8.08
N THR A 109 -1.71 -2.33 8.94
CA THR A 109 -1.18 -3.30 9.92
C THR A 109 -2.06 -4.55 10.03
N PHE A 110 -1.56 -5.61 10.66
CA PHE A 110 -2.29 -6.90 10.77
C PHE A 110 -3.48 -6.86 11.72
N TYR A 111 -3.38 -6.15 12.83
CA TYR A 111 -4.52 -6.00 13.74
C TYR A 111 -5.61 -5.11 13.13
N GLU A 112 -5.28 -4.13 12.27
CA GLU A 112 -6.28 -3.41 11.48
C GLU A 112 -6.99 -4.34 10.49
N ALA A 113 -6.23 -5.19 9.79
CA ALA A 113 -6.80 -6.20 8.90
C ALA A 113 -7.76 -7.14 9.64
N LYS A 114 -7.35 -7.67 10.80
CA LYS A 114 -8.15 -8.55 11.65
C LYS A 114 -9.41 -7.87 12.17
N ARG A 115 -9.30 -6.61 12.62
CA ARG A 115 -10.44 -5.79 13.05
C ARG A 115 -11.43 -5.58 11.91
N HIS A 116 -10.95 -5.13 10.75
CA HIS A 116 -11.80 -4.88 9.59
C HIS A 116 -12.50 -6.14 9.08
N LEU A 117 -11.81 -7.29 9.06
CA LEU A 117 -12.41 -8.57 8.72
C LEU A 117 -13.54 -8.92 9.68
N LYS A 118 -13.30 -8.80 10.99
CA LYS A 118 -14.28 -9.09 12.04
C LYS A 118 -15.50 -8.16 11.99
N GLU A 119 -15.27 -6.86 11.83
CA GLU A 119 -16.33 -5.84 11.89
C GLU A 119 -17.16 -5.78 10.61
N SER A 120 -16.53 -5.92 9.44
CA SER A 120 -17.23 -5.76 8.15
C SER A 120 -18.00 -6.99 7.71
N GLY A 121 -17.65 -8.19 8.18
CA GLY A 121 -18.19 -9.44 7.65
C GLY A 121 -17.70 -9.77 6.23
N CYS A 122 -16.68 -9.07 5.72
CA CYS A 122 -16.05 -9.42 4.44
C CYS A 122 -15.40 -10.81 4.50
N LEU A 123 -15.31 -11.48 3.35
CA LEU A 123 -14.59 -12.75 3.19
C LEU A 123 -13.08 -12.59 3.42
N ALA A 124 -12.53 -11.47 2.95
CA ALA A 124 -11.11 -11.15 3.08
C ALA A 124 -10.91 -9.63 3.08
N VAL A 125 -9.67 -9.22 3.36
CA VAL A 125 -9.22 -7.84 3.20
C VAL A 125 -8.07 -7.77 2.20
N MET A 126 -8.10 -6.77 1.32
CA MET A 126 -7.02 -6.48 0.38
C MET A 126 -6.16 -5.34 0.90
N VAL A 127 -4.84 -5.52 0.86
CA VAL A 127 -3.86 -4.50 1.27
C VAL A 127 -3.13 -3.95 0.04
N GLY A 128 -3.00 -2.63 -0.01
CA GLY A 128 -2.17 -1.93 -0.99
C GLY A 128 -0.96 -1.27 -0.34
N ARG A 129 -1.09 0.03 -0.03
CA ARG A 129 0.00 0.86 0.52
C ARG A 129 0.64 0.30 1.79
N GLY A 130 -0.11 -0.38 2.66
CA GLY A 130 0.43 -1.02 3.86
C GLY A 130 1.57 -1.99 3.56
N ALA A 131 1.45 -2.79 2.50
CA ALA A 131 2.48 -3.74 2.07
C ALA A 131 3.75 -3.06 1.51
N LEU A 132 3.67 -1.79 1.10
CA LEU A 132 4.84 -1.02 0.67
C LEU A 132 5.58 -0.39 1.85
N ILE A 133 4.87 -0.08 2.94
CA ILE A 133 5.47 0.40 4.19
C ILE A 133 6.11 -0.76 4.96
N ARG A 134 5.41 -1.89 5.02
CA ARG A 134 5.80 -3.11 5.73
C ARG A 134 5.71 -4.31 4.76
N PRO A 135 6.74 -4.60 3.94
CA PRO A 135 6.67 -5.73 3.01
C PRO A 135 6.53 -7.11 3.68
N TRP A 136 6.84 -7.21 4.98
CA TRP A 136 6.58 -8.40 5.81
C TRP A 136 5.16 -8.48 6.37
N LEU A 137 4.26 -7.55 6.05
CA LEU A 137 2.90 -7.49 6.61
C LEU A 137 2.12 -8.80 6.41
N PHE A 138 2.28 -9.47 5.27
CA PHE A 138 1.64 -10.77 5.04
C PHE A 138 2.19 -11.89 5.95
N LYS A 139 3.44 -11.78 6.39
CA LYS A 139 4.00 -12.68 7.41
C LYS A 139 3.40 -12.39 8.78
N GLU A 140 3.17 -11.12 9.12
CA GLU A 140 2.42 -10.73 10.34
C GLU A 140 0.99 -11.28 10.31
N PHE A 141 0.35 -11.33 9.13
CA PHE A 141 -1.00 -11.90 8.98
C PHE A 141 -0.98 -13.41 9.26
N ASN A 142 -0.02 -14.13 8.69
CA ASN A 142 0.09 -15.58 8.85
C ASN A 142 0.50 -15.99 10.27
N GLU A 143 1.33 -15.20 10.94
CA GLU A 143 1.81 -15.48 12.30
C GLU A 143 0.93 -14.85 13.39
N GLU A 144 -0.09 -14.07 13.01
CA GLU A 144 -0.96 -13.30 13.90
C GLU A 144 -0.22 -12.49 14.97
N ARG A 145 0.93 -11.91 14.61
CA ARG A 145 1.75 -11.10 15.52
C ARG A 145 2.53 -10.02 14.77
N GLU A 146 2.91 -8.96 15.47
CA GLU A 146 3.80 -7.93 14.93
C GLU A 146 5.23 -8.47 14.80
N LEU A 147 5.91 -8.04 13.73
CA LEU A 147 7.31 -8.34 13.48
C LEU A 147 8.14 -7.06 13.61
N HIS A 148 9.08 -7.09 14.55
CA HIS A 148 9.99 -5.98 14.84
C HIS A 148 11.32 -6.20 14.11
N LEU A 149 11.36 -5.83 12.83
CA LEU A 149 12.56 -5.99 12.02
C LEU A 149 13.56 -4.87 12.28
N THR A 150 14.78 -5.27 12.62
CA THR A 150 15.94 -4.38 12.71
C THR A 150 16.19 -3.67 11.38
N ALA A 151 16.93 -2.56 11.42
CA ALA A 151 17.32 -1.84 10.20
C ALA A 151 18.10 -2.75 9.22
N ILE A 152 18.93 -3.65 9.74
CA ILE A 152 19.73 -4.60 8.95
C ILE A 152 18.85 -5.64 8.24
N GLU A 153 17.87 -6.22 8.94
CA GLU A 153 16.92 -7.17 8.33
C GLU A 153 16.09 -6.49 7.23
N ARG A 154 15.72 -5.22 7.46
CA ARG A 154 15.01 -4.39 6.48
C ARG A 154 15.86 -4.09 5.23
N VAL A 155 17.15 -3.77 5.40
CA VAL A 155 18.10 -3.64 4.29
C VAL A 155 18.21 -4.94 3.51
N SER A 156 18.36 -6.07 4.20
CA SER A 156 18.51 -7.39 3.58
C SER A 156 17.29 -7.75 2.72
N MET A 157 16.09 -7.46 3.22
CA MET A 157 14.85 -7.63 2.47
C MET A 157 14.80 -6.80 1.20
N TYR A 158 15.16 -5.51 1.27
CA TYR A 158 15.20 -4.68 0.07
C TYR A 158 16.32 -5.12 -0.87
N ARG A 159 17.50 -5.52 -0.40
CA ARG A 159 18.57 -6.05 -1.26
C ARG A 159 18.10 -7.30 -2.03
N ARG A 160 17.29 -8.16 -1.38
CA ARG A 160 16.61 -9.27 -2.08
C ARG A 160 15.66 -8.76 -3.16
N LEU A 161 14.84 -7.74 -2.90
CA LEU A 161 13.99 -7.10 -3.92
C LEU A 161 14.83 -6.58 -5.10
N TYR A 162 15.93 -5.86 -4.85
CA TYR A 162 16.82 -5.36 -5.90
C TYR A 162 17.46 -6.47 -6.73
N SER A 163 17.78 -7.60 -6.11
CA SER A 163 18.27 -8.77 -6.85
C SER A 163 17.21 -9.39 -7.75
N LEU A 164 15.96 -9.47 -7.28
CA LEU A 164 14.85 -9.95 -8.10
C LEU A 164 14.55 -8.96 -9.24
N MET A 165 14.68 -7.66 -9.00
CA MET A 165 14.58 -6.65 -10.07
C MET A 165 15.70 -6.81 -11.11
N LYS A 166 16.93 -7.10 -10.71
CA LYS A 166 18.03 -7.40 -11.64
C LYS A 166 17.77 -8.67 -12.45
N GLU A 167 17.28 -9.73 -11.80
CA GLU A 167 16.92 -10.99 -12.47
C GLU A 167 15.80 -10.76 -13.50
N HIS A 168 14.77 -9.98 -13.14
CA HIS A 168 13.62 -9.74 -14.00
C HIS A 168 13.88 -8.74 -15.13
N PHE A 169 14.47 -7.59 -14.81
CA PHE A 169 14.67 -6.52 -15.79
C PHE A 169 16.00 -6.64 -16.54
N GLY A 170 17.04 -7.20 -15.91
CA GLY A 170 18.44 -7.20 -16.34
C GLY A 170 19.27 -6.08 -15.70
N GLU A 171 20.59 -6.15 -15.87
CA GLU A 171 21.54 -5.25 -15.18
C GLU A 171 22.03 -4.06 -16.01
N GLY A 172 21.80 -4.08 -17.33
CA GLY A 172 22.25 -3.02 -18.23
C GLY A 172 21.58 -1.66 -17.97
N ILE A 173 22.17 -0.58 -18.47
CA ILE A 173 21.69 0.80 -18.25
C ILE A 173 20.22 0.97 -18.63
N LYS A 174 19.79 0.39 -19.76
CA LYS A 174 18.38 0.46 -20.21
C LYS A 174 17.44 -0.31 -19.27
N GLN A 175 17.90 -1.40 -18.71
CA GLN A 175 17.17 -2.27 -17.80
C GLN A 175 17.06 -1.66 -16.41
N LYS A 176 18.17 -1.09 -15.90
CA LYS A 176 18.19 -0.28 -14.66
C LYS A 176 17.17 0.86 -14.73
N LYS A 177 17.03 1.54 -15.88
CA LYS A 177 15.99 2.57 -16.07
C LYS A 177 14.56 2.06 -15.87
N LYS A 178 14.26 0.80 -16.22
CA LYS A 178 12.94 0.19 -15.98
C LYS A 178 12.73 -0.07 -14.48
N ALA A 179 13.75 -0.59 -13.80
CA ALA A 179 13.70 -0.78 -12.35
C ALA A 179 13.55 0.54 -11.59
N TRP A 180 14.21 1.61 -12.05
CA TRP A 180 14.17 2.95 -11.44
C TRP A 180 12.82 3.64 -11.51
N TYR A 181 11.91 3.18 -12.38
CA TYR A 181 10.52 3.64 -12.33
C TYR A 181 9.83 3.22 -11.00
N TYR A 182 10.24 2.09 -10.42
CA TYR A 182 9.62 1.53 -9.22
C TYR A 182 10.49 1.72 -7.95
N ALA A 183 11.82 1.58 -8.08
CA ALA A 183 12.72 1.48 -6.94
C ALA A 183 12.64 2.66 -5.94
N PRO A 184 12.79 3.93 -6.36
CA PRO A 184 12.61 5.07 -5.44
C PRO A 184 11.20 5.19 -4.88
N TRP A 185 10.18 4.79 -5.67
CA TRP A 185 8.78 4.81 -5.23
C TRP A 185 8.51 3.83 -4.08
N HIS A 186 9.19 2.68 -4.04
CA HIS A 186 9.12 1.79 -2.88
C HIS A 186 9.65 2.47 -1.61
N HIS A 187 10.75 3.22 -1.70
CA HIS A 187 11.34 3.92 -0.56
C HIS A 187 10.46 5.07 -0.06
N LEU A 188 9.68 5.69 -0.96
CA LEU A 188 8.67 6.71 -0.62
C LEU A 188 7.57 6.19 0.34
N PHE A 189 7.28 4.88 0.34
CA PHE A 189 6.38 4.29 1.33
C PHE A 189 7.14 3.69 2.51
N PHE A 190 8.25 3.02 2.23
CA PHE A 190 9.05 2.33 3.22
C PHE A 190 9.52 3.24 4.35
N HIS A 191 9.92 4.46 4.03
CA HIS A 191 10.43 5.42 5.01
C HIS A 191 9.40 5.83 6.08
N LYS A 192 8.13 5.48 5.88
CA LYS A 192 7.02 5.77 6.80
C LYS A 192 6.89 4.73 7.91
N TYR A 193 7.62 3.61 7.84
CA TYR A 193 7.60 2.62 8.90
C TYR A 193 8.13 3.22 10.21
N ARG A 194 7.39 3.01 11.29
CA ARG A 194 7.78 3.32 12.65
C ARG A 194 7.45 2.10 13.50
N GLU A 195 8.42 1.70 14.29
CA GLU A 195 8.21 0.70 15.33
C GLU A 195 7.49 1.37 16.50
N LEU A 196 6.31 0.89 16.83
CA LEU A 196 5.50 1.36 17.95
C LEU A 196 4.78 0.17 18.59
N PRO A 197 4.47 0.24 19.90
CA PRO A 197 3.60 -0.75 20.52
C PRO A 197 2.23 -0.82 19.81
N GLU A 198 1.70 -2.04 19.67
CA GLU A 198 0.39 -2.30 19.04
C GLU A 198 -0.72 -1.39 19.58
N SER A 199 -0.80 -1.23 20.91
CA SER A 199 -1.82 -0.41 21.56
C SER A 199 -1.82 1.04 21.07
N LEU A 200 -0.64 1.62 20.92
CA LEU A 200 -0.47 2.99 20.44
C LEU A 200 -0.76 3.08 18.94
N CYS A 201 -0.30 2.12 18.15
CA CYS A 201 -0.53 2.15 16.71
C CYS A 201 -2.01 1.90 16.36
N LEU A 202 -2.71 1.03 17.11
CA LEU A 202 -4.16 0.85 17.01
C LEU A 202 -4.89 2.14 17.37
N GLN A 203 -4.55 2.80 18.48
CA GLN A 203 -5.14 4.10 18.85
C GLN A 203 -4.95 5.15 17.73
N GLN A 204 -3.73 5.24 17.17
CA GLN A 204 -3.45 6.14 16.05
C GLN A 204 -4.24 5.77 14.80
N SER A 205 -4.46 4.48 14.53
CA SER A 205 -5.28 4.05 13.38
C SER A 205 -6.74 4.49 13.48
N LEU A 206 -7.28 4.60 14.70
CA LEU A 206 -8.65 5.04 14.95
C LEU A 206 -8.79 6.57 14.84
N VAL A 207 -7.81 7.33 15.33
CA VAL A 207 -7.85 8.80 15.35
C VAL A 207 -7.38 9.39 14.01
N ARG A 208 -6.38 8.78 13.38
CA ARG A 208 -5.72 9.22 12.15
C ARG A 208 -5.58 8.04 11.19
N PRO A 209 -6.65 7.55 10.58
CA PRO A 209 -6.58 6.35 9.73
C PRO A 209 -5.78 6.58 8.44
N LEU A 210 -5.58 7.82 8.00
CA LEU A 210 -4.84 8.14 6.79
C LEU A 210 -3.32 7.99 6.97
N ILE A 211 -2.68 7.26 6.06
CA ILE A 211 -1.22 7.07 6.01
C ILE A 211 -0.43 8.39 6.11
N MET A 212 -0.94 9.46 5.46
CA MET A 212 -0.27 10.77 5.45
C MET A 212 -0.32 11.42 6.84
N GLU A 213 -1.45 11.33 7.53
CA GLU A 213 -1.67 11.92 8.85
C GLU A 213 -0.97 11.15 9.98
N ARG A 214 -0.87 9.81 9.85
CA ARG A 214 -0.12 8.98 10.81
C ARG A 214 1.35 9.38 10.81
N SER A 215 1.95 9.52 9.63
CA SER A 215 3.40 9.76 9.54
C SER A 215 3.90 11.00 10.28
N GLU A 216 3.05 12.01 10.48
CA GLU A 216 3.43 13.24 11.20
C GLU A 216 3.44 13.08 12.73
N THR A 217 2.53 12.30 13.30
CA THR A 217 2.50 12.03 14.75
C THR A 217 3.41 10.91 15.16
N LEU A 218 3.66 9.93 14.27
CA LEU A 218 4.50 8.79 14.60
C LEU A 218 5.95 9.24 14.92
N ASP A 219 6.48 10.28 14.28
CA ASP A 219 7.82 10.81 14.61
C ASP A 219 7.89 11.39 16.04
N GLN A 220 6.82 12.05 16.50
CA GLN A 220 6.74 12.60 17.86
C GLN A 220 6.59 11.49 18.89
N LEU A 221 5.70 10.53 18.62
CA LEU A 221 5.45 9.38 19.49
C LEU A 221 6.67 8.45 19.58
N VAL A 222 7.37 8.22 18.47
CA VAL A 222 8.65 7.53 18.49
C VAL A 222 9.71 8.38 19.18
N GLY A 223 9.71 9.70 19.07
CA GLY A 223 10.63 10.56 19.84
C GLY A 223 10.44 10.48 21.36
N GLU A 224 9.23 10.18 21.83
CA GLU A 224 8.93 9.91 23.24
C GLU A 224 9.27 8.47 23.67
N VAL A 225 9.32 7.51 22.72
CA VAL A 225 9.56 6.07 22.98
C VAL A 225 10.97 5.59 22.56
N SER A 226 11.67 6.33 21.71
CA SER A 226 12.98 6.01 21.13
C SER A 226 14.03 6.91 21.77
N THR A 227 14.75 6.35 22.72
CA THR A 227 15.95 6.93 23.31
C THR A 227 17.00 7.23 22.24
N ALA A 228 17.90 8.15 22.58
CA ALA A 228 18.85 8.92 21.76
C ALA A 228 19.87 8.17 20.86
N ASP A 229 19.68 6.89 20.55
CA ASP A 229 20.61 6.05 19.77
C ASP A 229 19.92 5.38 18.56
N GLN A 230 19.20 6.13 17.72
CA GLN A 230 18.77 5.57 16.43
C GLN A 230 20.02 5.31 15.60
N ALA A 231 20.42 4.04 15.49
CA ALA A 231 21.56 3.59 14.70
C ALA A 231 21.55 4.31 13.34
N PRO A 232 22.69 4.78 12.81
CA PRO A 232 22.75 5.60 11.59
C PRO A 232 21.86 5.10 10.45
N LEU A 233 21.79 3.77 10.28
CA LEU A 233 20.96 3.12 9.29
C LEU A 233 19.45 3.37 9.48
N GLU A 234 18.95 3.39 10.72
CA GLU A 234 17.54 3.68 11.00
C GLU A 234 17.17 5.11 10.57
N SER A 235 18.03 6.07 10.87
CA SER A 235 17.84 7.47 10.48
C SER A 235 17.76 7.62 8.96
N LEU A 236 18.66 6.93 8.24
CA LEU A 236 18.66 6.92 6.78
C LEU A 236 17.37 6.32 6.21
N LEU A 237 16.96 5.15 6.71
CA LEU A 237 15.76 4.45 6.22
C LEU A 237 14.48 5.25 6.48
N ARG A 238 14.44 6.10 7.51
CA ARG A 238 13.30 6.97 7.84
C ARG A 238 13.30 8.30 7.09
N CYS A 239 14.38 8.61 6.37
CA CYS A 239 14.54 9.87 5.67
C CYS A 239 13.44 10.05 4.62
N SER A 240 12.75 11.19 4.64
CA SER A 240 11.68 11.51 3.69
C SER A 240 12.17 12.25 2.44
N ASN A 241 13.48 12.41 2.27
CA ASN A 241 14.09 13.12 1.15
C ASN A 241 14.15 12.19 -0.08
N GLU A 242 13.65 12.66 -1.22
CA GLU A 242 13.59 11.88 -2.46
C GLU A 242 14.99 11.58 -3.04
N PHE A 243 15.98 12.45 -2.83
CA PHE A 243 17.37 12.17 -3.20
C PHE A 243 18.00 11.10 -2.32
N ALA A 244 17.62 11.04 -1.04
CA ALA A 244 18.02 9.93 -0.17
C ALA A 244 17.43 8.60 -0.68
N HIS A 245 16.16 8.59 -1.11
CA HIS A 245 15.50 7.40 -1.67
C HIS A 245 16.23 6.88 -2.91
N ASP A 246 16.64 7.77 -3.81
CA ASP A 246 17.41 7.41 -5.01
C ASP A 246 18.82 6.89 -4.68
N ALA A 247 19.49 7.51 -3.72
CA ALA A 247 20.81 7.09 -3.26
C ALA A 247 20.77 5.73 -2.56
N ILE A 248 19.77 5.48 -1.69
CA ILE A 248 19.52 4.18 -1.06
C ILE A 248 19.27 3.12 -2.15
N ALA A 249 18.42 3.43 -3.15
CA ALA A 249 18.17 2.52 -4.26
C ALA A 249 19.44 2.18 -5.05
N SER A 250 20.30 3.19 -5.30
CA SER A 250 21.59 2.99 -5.97
C SER A 250 22.51 2.07 -5.18
N VAL A 251 22.68 2.34 -3.88
CA VAL A 251 23.51 1.50 -3.00
C VAL A 251 23.03 0.06 -2.97
N LEU A 252 21.71 -0.16 -2.82
CA LEU A 252 21.14 -1.51 -2.75
C LEU A 252 21.25 -2.26 -4.09
N TRP A 253 21.12 -1.54 -5.21
CA TRP A 253 21.35 -2.13 -6.54
C TRP A 253 22.82 -2.51 -6.73
N ASP A 254 23.77 -1.67 -6.31
CA ASP A 254 25.21 -1.90 -6.57
C ASP A 254 25.89 -2.79 -5.51
N SER A 255 25.16 -3.28 -4.51
CA SER A 255 25.70 -4.14 -3.45
C SER A 255 25.53 -5.63 -3.77
N ASN A 256 26.58 -6.41 -3.56
CA ASN A 256 26.59 -7.86 -3.83
C ASN A 256 26.19 -8.71 -2.62
N SER A 257 26.20 -8.13 -1.42
CA SER A 257 25.79 -8.79 -0.18
C SER A 257 25.06 -7.84 0.76
N ASP A 258 24.35 -8.38 1.74
CA ASP A 258 23.66 -7.59 2.77
C ASP A 258 24.67 -6.81 3.63
N ALA A 259 25.82 -7.41 3.95
CA ALA A 259 26.90 -6.75 4.71
C ALA A 259 27.49 -5.55 3.95
N GLU A 260 27.75 -5.70 2.65
CA GLU A 260 28.22 -4.60 1.80
C GLU A 260 27.19 -3.47 1.72
N ALA A 261 25.90 -3.81 1.57
CA ALA A 261 24.83 -2.84 1.53
C ALA A 261 24.74 -2.03 2.83
N VAL A 262 24.79 -2.69 3.99
CA VAL A 262 24.78 -2.02 5.30
C VAL A 262 25.95 -1.06 5.43
N LEU A 263 27.18 -1.50 5.13
CA LEU A 263 28.37 -0.65 5.22
C LEU A 263 28.26 0.60 4.33
N LYS A 264 27.82 0.43 3.08
CA LYS A 264 27.64 1.54 2.13
C LYS A 264 26.53 2.50 2.56
N LEU A 265 25.42 1.99 3.11
CA LEU A 265 24.32 2.82 3.60
C LEU A 265 24.72 3.60 4.86
N GLU A 266 25.50 3.01 5.77
CA GLU A 266 26.02 3.72 6.94
C GLU A 266 27.01 4.82 6.54
N ALA A 267 27.86 4.58 5.55
CA ALA A 267 28.73 5.61 4.98
C ALA A 267 27.91 6.73 4.35
N LEU A 268 26.87 6.39 3.58
CA LEU A 268 25.96 7.35 2.96
C LEU A 268 25.25 8.24 4.00
N GLN A 269 24.80 7.64 5.11
CA GLN A 269 24.20 8.39 6.22
C GLN A 269 25.19 9.38 6.84
N LYS A 270 26.45 8.96 7.05
CA LYS A 270 27.49 9.83 7.62
C LYS A 270 27.83 11.00 6.70
N GLU A 271 27.84 10.76 5.38
CA GLU A 271 28.20 11.77 4.37
C GLU A 271 27.07 12.79 4.16
N ARG A 272 25.82 12.34 4.05
CA ARG A 272 24.71 13.17 3.54
C ARG A 272 23.44 13.17 4.40
N GLY A 273 23.41 12.39 5.48
CA GLY A 273 22.21 12.20 6.29
C GLY A 273 21.66 13.50 6.89
N GLU A 274 22.55 14.38 7.39
CA GLU A 274 22.15 15.67 7.98
C GLU A 274 21.59 16.64 6.91
N GLU A 275 22.23 16.73 5.75
CA GLU A 275 21.79 17.53 4.59
C GLU A 275 20.36 17.15 4.18
N TRP A 276 20.10 15.85 4.07
CA TRP A 276 18.79 15.33 3.67
C TRP A 276 17.73 15.48 4.74
N ALA A 277 18.08 15.30 6.01
CA ALA A 277 17.16 15.50 7.13
C ALA A 277 16.68 16.97 7.20
N GLN A 278 17.59 17.93 7.00
CA GLN A 278 17.25 19.36 7.03
C GLN A 278 16.39 19.77 5.83
N SER A 279 16.80 19.40 4.61
CA SER A 279 16.03 19.71 3.39
C SER A 279 14.66 19.04 3.36
N GLY A 280 14.54 17.82 3.88
CA GLY A 280 13.26 17.11 4.02
C GLY A 280 12.28 17.84 4.95
N LYS A 281 12.76 18.39 6.07
CA LYS A 281 11.95 19.21 6.99
C LYS A 281 11.43 20.48 6.31
N GLN A 282 12.31 21.21 5.61
CA GLN A 282 11.93 22.43 4.89
C GLN A 282 10.89 22.15 3.78
N ALA A 283 11.03 21.05 3.05
CA ALA A 283 10.06 20.65 2.03
C ALA A 283 8.68 20.32 2.61
N LYS A 284 8.63 19.64 3.78
CA LYS A 284 7.38 19.38 4.50
C LYS A 284 6.70 20.67 4.95
N GLU A 285 7.45 21.61 5.53
CA GLU A 285 6.91 22.90 5.98
C GLU A 285 6.34 23.75 4.83
N ARG A 286 6.98 23.73 3.65
CA ARG A 286 6.47 24.41 2.46
C ARG A 286 5.16 23.82 1.95
N ARG A 287 4.95 22.51 2.07
CA ARG A 287 3.70 21.83 1.66
C ARG A 287 2.53 22.09 2.62
N LYS A 288 2.78 22.59 3.84
CA LYS A 288 1.76 22.94 4.84
C LYS A 288 1.26 24.39 4.73
N ARG A 289 1.93 25.24 3.94
CA ARG A 289 1.53 26.61 3.62
C ARG A 289 0.78 26.65 2.30
#